data_AF-A0A1J5DMJ3-F1
#
_entry.id   AF-A0A1J5DMJ3-F1
#
_cell.length_a   1.000
_cell.length_b   1.000
_cell.length_c   1.000
_cell.angle_alpha   90.00
_cell.angle_beta   90.00
_cell.angle_gamma   90.00
#
_symmetry.space_group_name_H-M   'P 1'
#
loop_
_entity.id
_entity.type
_entity.pdbx_description
1 polymer ?
#
loop_
_entity_poly.entity_id
_entity_poly.type
_entity_poly.pdbx_seq_one_letter_code
_entity_poly.pdbx_strand_id
1 'polypeptide(L)'
;MSELTEGEFELIYINQARRRVGLSELISKERRCIVCGKNFMSLDASHRVCDKCRPKWTKKRNELEKAFVNIEDTETFELLNIEELSIFEGIE
;
A
#
# COMPACT_ATOMS: atom_id res chain seq x y z
N MET A 1 -23.56 -0.86 24.51
CA MET A 1 -22.61 0.05 23.86
C MET A 1 -21.54 -0.82 23.24
N SER A 2 -21.37 -0.82 21.92
CA SER A 2 -20.28 -1.57 21.29
C SER A 2 -18.96 -0.91 21.66
N GLU A 3 -18.04 -1.68 22.24
CA GLU A 3 -16.68 -1.21 22.51
C GLU A 3 -15.97 -0.99 21.17
N LEU A 4 -15.36 0.19 21.02
CA LEU A 4 -14.55 0.50 19.85
C LEU A 4 -13.27 -0.34 19.89
N THR A 5 -12.85 -0.83 18.73
CA THR A 5 -11.55 -1.48 18.53
C THR A 5 -10.42 -0.45 18.67
N GLU A 6 -9.20 -0.93 18.96
CA GLU A 6 -8.00 -0.08 19.07
C GLU A 6 -7.78 0.78 17.82
N GLY A 7 -7.97 0.22 16.63
CA GLY A 7 -7.86 0.96 15.36
C GLY A 7 -8.93 2.04 15.17
N GLU A 8 -10.13 1.85 15.72
CA GLU A 8 -11.18 2.88 15.69
C GLU A 8 -10.84 4.05 16.62
N PHE A 9 -10.26 3.77 17.80
CA PHE A 9 -9.77 4.81 18.70
C PHE A 9 -8.63 5.64 18.07
N GLU A 10 -7.68 4.96 17.42
CA GLU A 10 -6.55 5.61 16.76
C GLU A 10 -7.02 6.53 15.62
N LEU A 11 -7.98 6.07 14.82
CA LEU A 11 -8.59 6.87 13.75
C LEU A 11 -9.29 8.13 14.29
N ILE A 12 -10.01 8.02 15.40
CA ILE A 12 -10.66 9.18 16.06
C ILE A 12 -9.60 10.20 16.46
N TYR A 13 -8.50 9.77 17.08
CA TYR A 13 -7.45 10.66 17.55
C TYR A 13 -6.74 11.36 16.37
N ILE A 14 -6.43 10.62 15.31
CA ILE A 14 -5.85 11.18 14.09
C ILE A 14 -6.79 12.22 13.46
N ASN A 15 -8.08 11.92 13.36
CA ASN A 15 -9.06 12.87 12.80
C ASN A 15 -9.24 14.11 13.67
N GLN A 16 -9.18 13.98 15.01
CA GLN A 16 -9.13 15.14 15.90
C GLN A 16 -7.91 16.02 15.63
N ALA A 17 -6.73 15.44 15.43
CA ALA A 17 -5.53 16.19 15.09
C ALA A 17 -5.64 16.87 13.72
N ARG A 18 -6.15 16.17 12.69
CA ARG A 18 -6.37 16.70 11.33
C ARG A 18 -7.31 17.90 11.32
N ARG A 19 -8.41 17.84 12.09
CA ARG A 19 -9.34 18.97 12.25
C ARG A 19 -8.65 20.22 12.81
N ARG A 20 -7.74 20.08 13.78
CA ARG A 20 -7.01 21.21 14.37
C ARG A 20 -6.11 21.95 13.38
N VAL A 21 -5.66 21.27 12.33
CA VAL A 21 -4.78 21.83 11.29
C VAL A 21 -5.52 22.08 9.97
N GLY A 22 -6.86 22.02 9.95
CA GLY A 22 -7.67 22.29 8.76
C GLY A 22 -7.60 21.21 7.67
N LEU A 23 -7.15 20.00 8.00
CA LEU A 23 -7.12 18.87 7.07
C LEU A 23 -8.44 18.10 7.09
N SER A 24 -8.83 17.55 5.93
CA SER A 24 -9.99 16.67 5.80
C SER A 24 -9.85 15.40 6.62
N GLU A 25 -10.95 14.85 7.15
CA GLU A 25 -10.91 13.60 7.90
C GLU A 25 -10.53 12.40 7.02
N LEU A 26 -9.82 11.45 7.61
CA LEU A 26 -9.58 10.13 7.02
C LEU A 26 -10.84 9.28 7.16
N ILE A 27 -11.21 8.61 6.07
CA ILE A 27 -12.36 7.73 6.00
C ILE A 27 -11.86 6.34 5.66
N SER A 28 -12.13 5.38 6.54
CA SER A 28 -11.89 3.96 6.24
C SER A 28 -12.88 3.48 5.19
N LYS A 29 -12.38 2.88 4.11
CA LYS A 29 -13.19 2.33 3.02
C LYS A 29 -12.81 0.88 2.76
N GLU A 30 -13.80 0.08 2.39
CA GLU A 30 -13.55 -1.27 1.89
C GLU A 30 -12.84 -1.20 0.53
N ARG A 31 -11.77 -1.97 0.38
CA ARG A 31 -10.96 -2.04 -0.85
C ARG A 31 -10.52 -3.47 -1.13
N ARG A 32 -10.30 -3.79 -2.41
CA ARG A 32 -9.72 -5.06 -2.84
C ARG A 32 -8.19 -5.04 -2.73
N CYS A 33 -7.62 -6.04 -2.05
CA CYS A 33 -6.17 -6.24 -1.94
C CYS A 33 -5.56 -6.63 -3.30
N ILE A 34 -4.50 -5.95 -3.73
CA ILE A 34 -3.84 -6.24 -5.02
C ILE A 34 -3.06 -7.56 -5.03
N VAL A 35 -2.72 -8.10 -3.86
CA VAL A 35 -1.92 -9.34 -3.76
C VAL A 35 -2.79 -10.58 -3.71
N CYS A 36 -3.91 -10.54 -2.96
CA CYS A 36 -4.74 -11.73 -2.72
C CYS A 36 -6.20 -11.59 -3.17
N GLY A 37 -6.59 -10.45 -3.72
CA GLY A 37 -7.95 -10.20 -4.22
C GLY A 37 -9.04 -10.08 -3.14
N LYS A 38 -8.72 -10.26 -1.86
CA LYS A 38 -9.69 -10.15 -0.76
C LYS A 38 -9.99 -8.70 -0.40
N ASN A 39 -11.22 -8.43 0.00
CA ASN A 39 -11.59 -7.12 0.53
C ASN A 39 -11.02 -6.90 1.94
N PHE A 40 -10.64 -5.67 2.23
CA PHE A 40 -10.17 -5.22 3.54
C PHE A 40 -10.46 -3.72 3.72
N MET A 41 -10.50 -3.26 4.97
CA MET A 41 -10.67 -1.85 5.29
C MET A 41 -9.34 -1.10 5.18
N SER A 42 -9.35 0.07 4.52
CA SER A 42 -8.15 0.89 4.31
C SER A 42 -8.47 2.38 4.45
N LEU A 43 -7.56 3.12 5.09
CA LEU A 43 -7.71 4.56 5.38
C LEU A 43 -7.34 5.47 4.19
N ASP A 44 -6.55 5.00 3.24
CA ASP A 44 -6.13 5.80 2.09
C ASP A 44 -6.05 5.00 0.79
N ALA A 45 -5.88 5.71 -0.32
CA ALA A 45 -5.80 5.11 -1.65
C ALA A 45 -4.45 4.43 -1.91
N SER A 46 -3.39 4.86 -1.22
CA SER A 46 -2.04 4.28 -1.31
C SER A 46 -1.92 2.90 -0.67
N HIS A 47 -2.73 2.62 0.37
CA HIS A 47 -2.76 1.34 1.06
C HIS A 47 -3.69 0.37 0.34
N ARG A 48 -3.13 -0.33 -0.66
CA ARG A 48 -3.82 -1.35 -1.49
C ARG A 48 -3.50 -2.79 -1.11
N VAL A 49 -2.70 -3.01 -0.06
CA VAL A 49 -2.28 -4.33 0.40
C VAL A 49 -2.83 -4.58 1.81
N CYS A 50 -3.57 -5.67 2.00
CA CYS A 50 -4.11 -6.04 3.31
C CYS A 50 -3.01 -6.47 4.29
N ASP A 51 -3.30 -6.42 5.59
CA ASP A 51 -2.31 -6.65 6.65
C ASP A 51 -1.68 -8.04 6.62
N LYS A 52 -2.43 -9.06 6.15
CA LYS A 52 -1.88 -10.40 5.93
C LYS A 52 -0.81 -10.44 4.84
N CYS A 53 -0.96 -9.63 3.79
CA CYS A 53 -0.06 -9.60 2.64
C CYS A 53 1.06 -8.57 2.81
N ARG A 54 0.85 -7.52 3.62
CA ARG A 54 1.76 -6.38 3.80
C ARG A 54 3.19 -6.80 4.17
N PRO A 55 3.46 -7.74 5.12
CA PRO A 55 4.83 -8.11 5.47
C PRO A 55 5.65 -8.67 4.30
N LYS A 56 5.02 -9.53 3.48
CA LYS A 56 5.67 -10.12 2.31
C LYS A 56 5.90 -9.08 1.20
N TRP A 57 4.92 -8.21 1.00
CA TRP A 57 4.99 -7.13 0.02
C TRP A 57 6.12 -6.15 0.33
N THR A 58 6.19 -5.67 1.59
CA THR A 58 7.23 -4.72 2.01
C THR A 58 8.64 -5.32 1.87
N LYS A 59 8.82 -6.60 2.22
CA LYS A 59 10.10 -7.29 2.04
C LYS A 59 10.53 -7.30 0.57
N LYS A 60 9.65 -7.74 -0.33
CA LYS A 60 9.93 -7.78 -1.78
C LYS A 60 10.19 -6.39 -2.36
N ARG A 61 9.43 -5.37 -1.93
CA ARG A 61 9.65 -3.98 -2.35
C ARG A 61 11.04 -3.50 -1.92
N ASN A 62 11.43 -3.73 -0.67
CA ASN A 62 12.73 -3.31 -0.17
C ASN A 62 13.90 -4.07 -0.85
N GLU A 63 13.70 -5.33 -1.21
CA GLU A 63 14.66 -6.10 -2.02
C GLU A 63 14.82 -5.51 -3.43
N LEU A 64 13.71 -5.15 -4.08
CA LEU A 64 13.72 -4.49 -5.38
C LEU A 64 14.37 -3.12 -5.31
N GLU A 65 14.01 -2.27 -4.34
CA GLU A 65 14.65 -0.95 -4.13
C GLU A 65 16.17 -1.06 -4.00
N LYS A 66 16.67 -2.06 -3.25
CA LYS A 66 18.11 -2.33 -3.16
C LYS A 66 18.72 -2.81 -4.46
N ALA A 67 18.01 -3.60 -5.25
CA ALA A 67 18.47 -4.04 -6.56
C ALA A 67 18.56 -2.86 -7.55
N PHE A 68 17.63 -1.90 -7.49
CA PHE A 68 17.65 -0.70 -8.32
C PHE A 68 18.77 0.28 -7.94
N VAL A 69 19.08 0.45 -6.65
CA VAL A 69 20.20 1.29 -6.19
C VAL A 69 21.56 0.77 -6.71
N ASN A 70 21.70 -0.53 -6.90
CA ASN A 70 22.94 -1.12 -7.44
C ASN A 70 23.07 -0.99 -8.97
N ILE A 71 22.07 -0.47 -9.68
CA ILE A 71 22.12 -0.28 -11.14
C ILE A 71 22.70 1.11 -11.49
N GLU A 72 22.60 2.09 -10.60
CA GLU A 72 23.06 3.47 -10.86
C GLU A 72 24.60 3.63 -10.88
N ASP A 73 25.37 2.61 -10.46
CA ASP A 73 26.84 2.63 -10.44
C ASP A 73 27.51 1.82 -11.56
N THR A 74 26.76 1.32 -12.55
CA THR A 74 27.35 0.63 -13.71
C THR A 74 26.78 1.15 -15.02
N GLU A 75 27.66 1.66 -15.87
CA GLU A 75 27.44 2.11 -17.26
C GLU A 75 26.95 1.00 -18.22
N THR A 76 25.97 0.21 -17.82
CA THR A 76 25.39 -0.86 -18.64
C THR A 76 23.89 -0.90 -18.41
N PHE A 77 23.20 0.03 -19.06
CA PHE A 77 21.78 -0.06 -19.31
C PHE A 77 21.56 -1.12 -20.40
N GLU A 78 21.78 -2.41 -20.08
CA GLU A 78 21.22 -3.48 -20.90
C GLU A 78 19.74 -3.58 -20.57
N LEU A 79 18.93 -3.17 -21.55
CA LEU A 79 17.48 -3.25 -21.60
C LEU A 79 17.01 -4.60 -21.04
N LEU A 80 16.56 -4.61 -19.79
CA LEU A 80 15.71 -5.66 -19.27
C LEU A 80 14.45 -5.68 -20.15
N ASN A 81 14.37 -6.69 -21.01
CA ASN A 81 13.24 -6.96 -21.89
C ASN A 81 11.93 -6.86 -21.11
N ILE A 82 11.17 -5.81 -21.37
CA ILE A 82 9.82 -5.55 -20.86
C ILE A 82 8.82 -6.46 -21.62
N GLU A 83 9.12 -7.76 -21.73
CA GLU A 83 8.21 -8.77 -22.30
C GLU A 83 7.62 -9.68 -21.22
N GLU A 84 8.15 -9.71 -19.99
CA GLU A 84 7.58 -10.50 -18.90
C GLU A 84 6.65 -9.71 -17.94
N LEU A 85 6.46 -8.41 -18.15
CA LEU A 85 5.52 -7.59 -17.36
C LEU A 85 4.07 -7.61 -17.89
N SER A 86 3.79 -8.39 -18.93
CA SER A 86 2.42 -8.70 -19.35
C SER A 86 1.77 -9.68 -18.37
N ILE A 87 1.27 -9.19 -17.24
CA ILE A 87 0.02 -9.60 -16.58
C ILE A 87 -0.33 -8.47 -15.60
N PHE A 88 -1.19 -7.55 -16.02
CA PHE A 88 -2.36 -7.05 -15.28
C PHE A 88 -3.08 -6.01 -16.18
N GLU A 89 -3.32 -6.36 -17.44
CA GLU A 89 -4.44 -5.81 -18.20
C GLU A 89 -5.63 -6.73 -17.98
N GLY A 90 -6.78 -6.16 -17.63
CA GLY A 90 -8.08 -6.84 -17.65
C GLY A 90 -8.43 -7.63 -16.38
N ILE A 91 -9.19 -7.00 -15.48
CA ILE A 91 -10.31 -7.71 -14.86
C ILE A 91 -11.54 -6.83 -15.11
N GLU A 92 -12.44 -7.38 -15.93
CA GLU A 92 -13.80 -6.90 -16.20
C GLU A 92 -14.61 -6.61 -14.93
#